data_AF-A0A9Q2NNN3-F1
#
_entry.id   AF-A0A9Q2NNN3-F1
#
_cell.length_a   1.000
_cell.length_b   1.000
_cell.length_c   1.000
_cell.angle_alpha   90.00
_cell.angle_beta   90.00
_cell.angle_gamma   90.00
#
_symmetry.space_group_name_H-M   'P 1'
#
loop_
_entity.id
_entity.type
_entity.pdbx_description
1 polymer ?
#
loop_
_entity_poly.entity_id
_entity_poly.type
_entity_poly.pdbx_seq_one_letter_code
_entity_poly.pdbx_strand_id
1 'polypeptide(L)' 'MKQAILHELKKRGAVSPMEAVSPEVIQVSLAVEPAQFAAVLSELTDFEQVGMVAGEIYLRDTSCL' A
#
# COMPACT_ATOMS: atom_id res chain seq x y z
N MET A 1 -6.02 1.08 -10.52
CA MET A 1 -5.95 1.36 -9.07
C MET A 1 -4.70 0.78 -8.41
N LYS A 2 -4.41 -0.52 -8.56
CA LYS A 2 -3.19 -1.17 -8.01
C LYS A 2 -1.92 -0.33 -8.18
N GLN A 3 -1.60 0.05 -9.42
CA GLN A 3 -0.41 0.85 -9.74
C GLN A 3 -0.40 2.23 -9.05
N ALA A 4 -1.56 2.83 -8.78
CA ALA A 4 -1.64 4.10 -8.08
C ALA A 4 -1.29 3.96 -6.59
N ILE A 5 -1.76 2.90 -5.93
CA ILE A 5 -1.41 2.58 -4.53
C ILE A 5 0.09 2.29 -4.42
N LEU A 6 0.63 1.44 -5.28
CA LEU A 6 2.06 1.10 -5.27
C LEU A 6 2.93 2.32 -5.54
N HIS A 7 2.54 3.17 -6.50
CA HIS A 7 3.25 4.41 -6.81
C HIS A 7 3.22 5.39 -5.62
N GLU A 8 2.08 5.56 -4.97
CA GLU A 8 1.95 6.50 -3.85
C GLU A 8 2.72 6.03 -2.62
N LEU A 9 2.74 4.73 -2.33
CA LEU A 9 3.62 4.14 -1.30
C LEU A 9 5.09 4.41 -1.61
N LYS A 10 5.53 4.14 -2.84
CA LYS A 10 6.92 4.39 -3.27
C LYS A 10 7.29 5.87 -3.19
N LYS A 11 6.41 6.77 -3.64
CA LYS A 11 6.60 8.22 -3.59
C LYS A 11 6.77 8.73 -2.16
N ARG A 12 6.13 8.09 -1.19
CA ARG A 12 6.23 8.40 0.24
C ARG A 12 7.40 7.72 0.94
N GLY A 13 8.15 6.86 0.25
CA GLY A 13 9.24 6.08 0.84
C GLY A 13 8.76 4.93 1.71
N ALA A 14 7.49 4.54 1.65
CA ALA A 14 6.94 3.41 2.39
C ALA A 14 7.36 2.09 1.71
N VAL A 15 8.66 1.77 1.75
CA VAL A 15 9.28 0.62 1.04
C VAL A 15 9.87 -0.42 2.01
N SER A 16 9.62 -0.26 3.30
CA SER A 16 10.03 -1.18 4.35
C SER A 16 9.05 -1.13 5.53
N PRO A 17 9.02 -2.15 6.41
CA PRO A 17 8.19 -2.11 7.62
C PRO A 17 8.49 -0.93 8.54
N MET A 18 9.72 -0.41 8.52
CA MET A 18 10.14 0.73 9.36
C MET A 18 9.62 2.07 8.84
N GLU A 19 9.24 2.12 7.56
CA GLU A 19 8.74 3.32 6.87
C GLU A 19 7.26 3.17 6.49
N ALA A 20 6.56 2.21 7.10
CA ALA A 20 5.15 1.97 6.84
C ALA A 20 4.31 3.22 7.14
N VAL A 21 3.19 3.36 6.43
CA VAL A 21 2.29 4.52 6.55
C VAL A 21 0.84 4.08 6.70
N SER A 22 0.02 4.91 7.34
CA SER A 22 -1.41 4.65 7.45
C SER A 22 -2.07 4.48 6.06
N PRO A 23 -2.91 3.44 5.86
CA PRO A 23 -3.66 3.25 4.61
C PRO A 23 -4.58 4.42 4.27
N GLU A 24 -5.11 5.11 5.28
CA GLU A 24 -5.98 6.28 5.11
C GLU A 24 -5.26 7.43 4.40
N VAL A 25 -3.96 7.60 4.66
CA VAL A 25 -3.14 8.62 4.02
C VAL A 25 -3.01 8.35 2.51
N ILE A 26 -2.87 7.08 2.13
CA ILE A 26 -2.83 6.68 0.71
C ILE A 26 -4.21 6.85 0.08
N GLN A 27 -5.27 6.40 0.76
CA GLN A 27 -6.64 6.51 0.29
C GLN A 27 -7.04 7.97 0.01
N VAL A 28 -6.82 8.86 0.98
CA VAL A 28 -7.13 10.30 0.86
C VAL A 28 -6.31 10.94 -0.24
N SER A 29 -5.01 10.61 -0.34
CA SER A 29 -4.13 11.15 -1.38
C SER A 29 -4.56 10.77 -2.80
N LEU A 30 -5.20 9.61 -2.96
CA LEU A 30 -5.70 9.12 -4.25
C LEU A 30 -7.16 9.53 -4.51
N ALA A 31 -7.84 10.16 -3.54
CA ALA A 31 -9.25 10.53 -3.60
C ALA A 31 -10.16 9.35 -4.00
N VAL A 32 -9.97 8.19 -3.34
CA VAL A 32 -10.67 6.93 -3.66
C VAL A 32 -11.69 6.58 -2.58
N GLU A 33 -12.82 6.02 -3.01
CA GLU A 33 -13.85 5.48 -2.13
C GLU A 33 -13.30 4.40 -1.18
N PRO A 34 -13.63 4.42 0.13
CA PRO A 34 -13.07 3.49 1.11
C PRO A 34 -13.21 2.01 0.72
N ALA A 35 -14.40 1.61 0.25
CA ALA A 35 -14.67 0.22 -0.12
C ALA A 35 -13.83 -0.24 -1.33
N GLN A 36 -13.64 0.65 -2.32
CA GLN A 36 -12.82 0.35 -3.48
C GLN A 36 -11.33 0.25 -3.10
N PHE A 37 -10.87 1.16 -2.25
CA PHE A 37 -9.49 1.13 -1.75
C PHE A 37 -9.21 -0.15 -0.95
N ALA A 38 -10.11 -0.51 -0.02
CA ALA A 38 -9.98 -1.73 0.79
C ALA A 38 -9.92 -3.01 -0.06
N ALA A 39 -10.78 -3.12 -1.09
CA ALA A 39 -10.78 -4.28 -1.99
C ALA A 39 -9.45 -4.43 -2.74
N VAL A 40 -8.91 -3.33 -3.27
CA VAL A 40 -7.64 -3.35 -4.01
C VAL A 40 -6.46 -3.57 -3.06
N LEU A 41 -6.50 -2.98 -1.85
CA LEU A 41 -5.45 -3.18 -0.85
C LEU A 41 -5.39 -4.64 -0.40
N SER A 42 -6.54 -5.27 -0.13
CA SER A 42 -6.62 -6.70 0.20
C SER A 42 -5.97 -7.56 -0.88
N GLU A 43 -6.29 -7.28 -2.15
CA GLU A 43 -5.69 -8.02 -3.27
C GLU A 43 -4.17 -7.82 -3.34
N LEU A 44 -3.67 -6.60 -3.14
CA LEU A 44 -2.23 -6.31 -3.12
C LEU A 44 -1.51 -7.00 -1.96
N THR A 45 -2.15 -7.14 -0.80
CA THR A 45 -1.61 -7.91 0.33
C THR A 45 -1.62 -9.41 0.08
N ASP A 46 -2.67 -9.94 -0.57
CA ASP A 46 -2.77 -11.35 -0.92
C ASP A 46 -1.67 -11.77 -1.91
N PHE A 47 -1.30 -10.88 -2.84
CA PHE A 47 -0.19 -11.07 -3.76
C PHE A 47 1.18 -10.67 -3.20
N GLU A 48 1.28 -10.41 -1.90
CA GLU A 48 2.51 -9.98 -1.21
C GLU A 48 3.21 -8.76 -1.84
N GLN A 49 2.49 -7.92 -2.59
CA GLN A 49 3.03 -6.68 -3.14
C GLN A 49 3.01 -5.55 -2.10
N VAL A 50 2.11 -5.62 -1.13
CA VAL A 50 2.01 -4.72 0.01
C VAL A 50 2.06 -5.55 1.29
N GLY A 51 2.83 -5.09 2.27
CA GLY A 51 2.88 -5.66 3.61
C GLY A 51 2.13 -4.79 4.60
N MET A 52 1.69 -5.39 5.72
CA MET A 52 1.09 -4.67 6.84
C MET A 52 1.90 -4.87 8.13
N VAL A 53 2.06 -3.81 8.91
CA VAL A 53 2.65 -3.84 10.25
C VAL A 53 1.89 -2.86 11.14
N ALA A 54 1.39 -3.33 12.28
CA ALA A 54 0.64 -2.50 13.23
C ALA A 54 -0.52 -1.68 12.62
N GLY A 55 -1.15 -2.16 11.54
CA GLY A 55 -2.23 -1.45 10.83
C GLY A 55 -1.75 -0.46 9.75
N GLU A 56 -0.44 -0.26 9.62
CA GLU A 56 0.21 0.53 8.56
C GLU A 56 0.63 -0.36 7.39
N ILE A 57 0.78 0.24 6.21
CA ILE A 57 1.12 -0.44 4.96
C ILE A 57 2.44 0.05 4.37
N TYR A 58 3.16 -0.87 3.72
CA TYR A 58 4.39 -0.59 3.00
C TYR A 58 4.48 -1.44 1.74
N LEU A 59 5.20 -0.96 0.73
CA LEU A 59 5.55 -1.70 -0.48
C LEU A 59 6.53 -2.81 -0.12
N ARG A 60 6.22 -4.06 -0.48
CA ARG A 60 7.19 -5.15 -0.37
C ARG A 60 8.06 -5.14 -1.61
N ASP A 61 9.37 -5.24 -1.42
CA ASP A 61 10.29 -5.37 -2.53
C ASP A 61 10.13 -6.76 -3.15
N THR A 62 9.51 -6.82 -4.33
CA THR A 62 9.35 -8.06 -5.09
C THR A 62 10.60 -8.42 -5.90
N SER A 63 11.69 -7.67 -5.74
CA SER A 63 12.98 -7.90 -6.43
C SER A 63 13.73 -9.16 -5.97
N CYS A 64 13.15 -9.97 -5.08
CA CYS A 64 13.68 -11.25 -4.60
C CYS A 64 12.94 -12.47 -5.16
N LEU A 65 12.49 -12.43 -6.41
CA LEU A 65 12.06 -13.61 -7.20
C LEU A 65 12.82 -13.69 -8.52
#